data_AF-A0A137PAR4-F1
#
_entry.id   AF-A0A137PAR4-F1
#
_cell.length_a   1.000
_cell.length_b   1.000
_cell.length_c   1.000
_cell.angle_alpha   90.00
_cell.angle_beta   90.00
_cell.angle_gamma   90.00
#
_symmetry.space_group_name_H-M   'P 1'
#
loop_
_entity.id
_entity.type
_entity.pdbx_description
1 polymer ?
#
loop_
_entity_poly.entity_id
_entity_poly.type
_entity_poly.pdbx_seq_one_letter_code
_entity_poly.pdbx_strand_id
1 'polypeptide(L)'
;MSLLNHFLSRYTKNFKSTLNKVKHFDDIIDWRKEFTLTEFKKEEDTKDWLVGCDRDIGGKSEANLVYTKNNTGLFTGFTSNHLPEHLEIKVHGYAALRTKDDLFSDDCLDTSPFRYLLLRVKGDHRKYMVNIQTDGIIQTDIYQHRLFLKTPNQWENVLIPFNDFTLTNDGNLEPNQTRMFREKVKTVGIGLIDRQEGEFNLEIESIKCFNTEYSDGDVDKLPETPITI
;
A
#
# COMPACT_ATOMS: atom_id res chain seq x y z
N MET A 1 12.82 16.12 35.58
CA MET A 1 13.28 17.11 34.58
C MET A 1 12.44 16.94 33.33
N SER A 2 11.77 18.02 32.92
CA SER A 2 10.54 18.02 32.12
C SER A 2 10.67 17.46 30.70
N LEU A 3 9.68 16.67 30.29
CA LEU A 3 9.43 16.18 28.92
C LEU A 3 9.61 17.29 27.86
N LEU A 4 9.31 18.55 28.21
CA LEU A 4 9.48 19.72 27.37
C LEU A 4 10.93 19.91 26.87
N ASN A 5 11.93 19.64 27.72
CA ASN A 5 13.35 19.77 27.34
C ASN A 5 13.80 18.65 26.39
N HIS A 6 13.16 17.48 26.46
CA HIS A 6 13.43 16.37 25.54
C HIS A 6 12.81 16.62 24.15
N PHE A 7 11.59 17.16 24.11
CA PHE A 7 10.91 17.58 22.87
C PHE A 7 11.64 18.72 22.15
N LEU A 8 12.03 19.77 22.87
CA LEU A 8 12.78 20.91 22.31
C LEU A 8 14.18 20.50 21.82
N SER A 9 14.84 19.57 22.53
CA SER A 9 16.14 19.01 22.13
C SER A 9 16.04 18.20 20.82
N ARG A 10 14.99 17.38 20.64
CA ARG A 10 14.76 16.60 19.41
C ARG A 10 14.37 17.49 18.22
N TYR A 11 13.50 18.47 18.43
CA TYR A 11 13.09 19.41 17.38
C TYR A 11 14.28 20.22 16.86
N THR A 12 15.13 20.73 17.77
CA THR A 12 16.32 21.49 17.40
C THR A 12 17.40 20.64 16.74
N LYS A 13 17.49 19.34 17.07
CA LYS A 13 18.41 18.39 16.40
C LYS A 13 17.97 18.07 14.97
N ASN A 14 16.68 17.80 14.75
CA ASN A 14 16.12 17.51 13.43
C ASN A 14 16.06 18.77 12.54
N PHE A 15 15.77 19.93 13.12
CA PHE A 15 15.79 21.19 12.40
C PHE A 15 17.21 21.61 12.00
N LYS A 16 18.21 21.48 12.89
CA LYS A 16 19.61 21.74 12.54
C LYS A 16 20.20 20.71 11.57
N SER A 17 19.82 19.44 11.63
CA SER A 17 20.28 18.43 10.67
C SER A 17 19.67 18.64 9.28
N THR A 18 18.43 19.14 9.22
CA THR A 18 17.76 19.54 7.97
C THR A 18 18.38 20.81 7.41
N LEU A 19 18.63 21.83 8.22
CA LEU A 19 19.26 23.10 7.78
C LEU A 19 20.73 22.94 7.39
N ASN A 20 21.51 22.08 8.06
CA ASN A 20 22.91 21.85 7.68
C ASN A 20 23.06 21.04 6.38
N LYS A 21 21.97 20.42 5.89
CA LYS A 21 21.93 19.72 4.60
C LYS A 21 21.47 20.59 3.43
N VAL A 22 20.80 21.72 3.69
CA VAL A 22 20.38 22.67 2.65
C VAL A 22 21.45 23.75 2.55
N LYS A 23 22.42 23.55 1.66
CA LYS A 23 23.43 24.58 1.35
C LYS A 23 22.99 25.49 0.19
N HIS A 24 22.05 25.04 -0.63
CA HIS A 24 21.47 25.82 -1.72
C HIS A 24 19.96 25.61 -1.77
N PHE A 25 19.22 26.70 -1.98
CA PHE A 25 17.76 26.67 -2.22
C PHE A 25 17.42 25.89 -3.52
N ASP A 26 18.44 25.57 -4.32
CA ASP A 26 18.41 24.78 -5.56
C ASP A 26 18.42 23.26 -5.31
N ASP A 27 18.56 22.77 -4.08
CA ASP A 27 18.35 21.35 -3.71
C ASP A 27 16.84 21.00 -3.68
N ILE A 28 16.08 21.57 -4.62
CA ILE A 28 14.67 21.27 -4.90
C ILE A 28 14.61 19.77 -5.23
N ILE A 29 13.72 19.06 -4.53
CA ILE A 29 13.51 17.61 -4.60
C ILE A 29 13.76 17.08 -6.02
N ASP A 30 14.90 16.41 -6.22
CA ASP A 30 15.22 15.78 -7.51
C ASP A 30 14.08 14.84 -7.90
N TRP A 31 13.59 14.98 -9.14
CA TRP A 31 12.62 14.06 -9.73
C TRP A 31 13.15 12.63 -9.62
N ARG A 32 12.28 11.72 -9.15
CA ARG A 32 12.62 10.29 -9.04
C ARG A 32 11.67 9.48 -9.90
N LYS A 33 12.23 8.55 -10.65
CA LYS A 33 11.46 7.57 -11.43
C LYS A 33 10.71 6.60 -10.54
N GLU A 34 11.35 6.07 -9.50
CA GLU A 34 10.71 5.12 -8.60
C GLU A 34 11.28 5.16 -7.18
N PHE A 35 10.48 4.67 -6.23
CA PHE A 35 10.86 4.41 -4.86
C PHE A 35 10.25 3.08 -4.41
N THR A 36 11.09 2.14 -3.98
CA THR A 36 10.62 0.81 -3.55
C THR A 36 10.00 0.88 -2.16
N LEU A 37 8.73 0.48 -2.04
CA LEU A 37 8.03 0.38 -0.75
C LEU A 37 8.37 -0.94 -0.07
N THR A 38 8.27 -2.02 -0.84
CA THR A 38 8.51 -3.37 -0.38
C THR A 38 8.88 -4.25 -1.57
N GLU A 39 9.79 -5.17 -1.31
CA GLU A 39 10.35 -6.11 -2.27
C GLU A 39 10.81 -7.33 -1.48
N PHE A 40 10.50 -8.54 -1.97
CA PHE A 40 10.93 -9.76 -1.31
C PHE A 40 12.33 -10.14 -1.81
N LYS A 41 13.33 -10.07 -0.94
CA LYS A 41 14.73 -10.46 -1.22
C LYS A 41 15.19 -11.64 -0.40
N LYS A 42 14.53 -11.87 0.74
CA LYS A 42 14.80 -12.95 1.69
C LYS A 42 13.53 -13.30 2.46
N GLU A 43 13.54 -14.45 3.11
CA GLU A 43 12.40 -14.97 3.86
C GLU A 43 11.96 -14.03 4.98
N GLU A 44 12.91 -13.33 5.63
CA GLU A 44 12.61 -12.38 6.70
C GLU A 44 11.73 -11.22 6.26
N ASP A 45 11.71 -10.86 4.97
CA ASP A 45 10.91 -9.74 4.47
C ASP A 45 9.40 -10.05 4.57
N THR A 46 9.01 -11.32 4.69
CA THR A 46 7.62 -11.72 5.01
C THR A 46 7.18 -11.24 6.40
N LYS A 47 8.13 -11.00 7.31
CA LYS A 47 7.84 -10.50 8.67
C LYS A 47 7.45 -9.04 8.68
N ASP A 48 7.66 -8.30 7.59
CA ASP A 48 7.21 -6.91 7.48
C ASP A 48 5.73 -6.79 7.07
N TRP A 49 5.05 -7.94 6.94
CA TRP A 49 3.65 -8.03 6.59
C TRP A 49 2.82 -8.60 7.73
N LEU A 50 1.55 -8.19 7.76
CA LEU A 50 0.48 -8.78 8.55
C LEU A 50 -0.47 -9.47 7.59
N VAL A 51 -0.81 -10.72 7.89
CA VAL A 51 -1.79 -11.52 7.14
C VAL A 51 -2.98 -11.74 8.06
N GLY A 52 -4.20 -11.60 7.53
CA GLY A 52 -5.43 -11.83 8.27
C GLY A 52 -6.55 -12.33 7.36
N CYS A 53 -7.56 -12.96 7.95
CA CYS A 53 -8.73 -13.46 7.22
C CYS A 53 -9.94 -13.52 8.14
N ASP A 54 -11.12 -13.87 7.59
CA ASP A 54 -12.35 -13.93 8.38
C ASP A 54 -12.30 -14.94 9.56
N ARG A 55 -11.32 -15.86 9.57
CA ARG A 55 -11.05 -16.74 10.71
C ARG A 55 -10.82 -15.98 12.01
N ASP A 56 -10.21 -14.80 11.94
CA ASP A 56 -9.91 -13.97 13.12
C ASP A 56 -11.20 -13.54 13.86
N ILE A 57 -12.35 -13.61 13.17
CA ILE A 57 -13.67 -13.28 13.70
C ILE A 57 -14.65 -14.46 13.64
N GLY A 58 -14.15 -15.70 13.51
CA GLY A 58 -14.96 -16.93 13.55
C GLY A 58 -15.37 -17.50 12.19
N GLY A 59 -14.86 -16.95 11.08
CA GLY A 59 -14.99 -17.51 9.75
C GLY A 59 -14.14 -18.77 9.52
N LYS A 60 -14.16 -19.28 8.29
CA LYS A 60 -13.50 -20.56 7.93
C LYS A 60 -12.41 -20.41 6.86
N SER A 61 -12.03 -19.19 6.49
CA SER A 61 -10.98 -18.96 5.48
C SER A 61 -9.58 -19.23 6.03
N GLU A 62 -8.63 -19.33 5.12
CA GLU A 62 -7.19 -19.52 5.33
C GLU A 62 -6.41 -18.54 4.49
N ALA A 63 -5.36 -17.97 5.07
CA ALA A 63 -4.48 -17.04 4.39
C ALA A 63 -3.06 -17.17 4.93
N ASN A 64 -2.07 -17.20 4.04
CA ASN A 64 -0.66 -17.30 4.34
C ASN A 64 0.15 -16.40 3.40
N LEU A 65 1.30 -15.94 3.87
CA LEU A 65 2.33 -15.31 3.05
C LEU A 65 3.61 -16.15 3.15
N VAL A 66 4.05 -16.68 2.01
CA VAL A 66 5.20 -17.59 1.94
C VAL A 66 6.27 -16.98 1.05
N TYR A 67 7.51 -16.90 1.52
CA TYR A 67 8.64 -16.56 0.67
C TYR A 67 8.96 -17.70 -0.29
N THR A 68 9.15 -17.39 -1.57
CA THR A 68 9.41 -18.42 -2.59
C THR A 68 10.87 -18.41 -3.06
N LYS A 69 11.26 -19.49 -3.76
CA LYS A 69 12.58 -19.60 -4.40
C LYS A 69 12.82 -18.57 -5.52
N ASN A 70 11.78 -17.90 -5.99
CA ASN A 70 11.87 -16.87 -7.03
C ASN A 70 12.14 -15.47 -6.46
N ASN A 71 12.42 -15.34 -5.15
CA ASN A 71 12.53 -14.08 -4.43
C ASN A 71 11.23 -13.26 -4.52
N THR A 72 10.14 -13.90 -4.13
CA THR A 72 8.78 -13.34 -4.16
C THR A 72 8.02 -13.74 -2.90
N GLY A 73 6.97 -13.00 -2.58
CA GLY A 73 6.00 -13.36 -1.55
C GLY A 73 4.74 -13.94 -2.19
N LEU A 74 4.42 -15.19 -1.90
CA LEU A 74 3.19 -15.84 -2.33
C LEU A 74 2.11 -15.64 -1.26
N PHE A 75 1.13 -14.78 -1.56
CA PHE A 75 -0.10 -14.67 -0.80
C PHE A 75 -1.09 -15.73 -1.28
N THR A 76 -1.39 -16.72 -0.44
CA THR A 76 -2.15 -17.91 -0.81
C THR A 76 -3.04 -18.41 0.32
N GLY A 77 -4.09 -19.15 -0.04
CA GLY A 77 -4.98 -19.76 0.92
C GLY A 77 -6.31 -20.17 0.29
N PHE A 78 -7.35 -20.21 1.11
CA PHE A 78 -8.70 -20.61 0.73
C PHE A 78 -9.71 -19.67 1.38
N THR A 79 -10.59 -19.04 0.60
CA THR A 79 -11.71 -18.25 1.17
C THR A 79 -12.96 -19.12 1.26
N SER A 80 -13.67 -19.05 2.38
CA SER A 80 -14.93 -19.78 2.60
C SER A 80 -16.09 -18.80 2.77
N ASN A 81 -17.21 -19.04 2.11
CA ASN A 81 -18.43 -18.24 2.28
C ASN A 81 -19.36 -18.79 3.37
N HIS A 82 -18.97 -19.87 4.05
CA HIS A 82 -19.78 -20.49 5.08
C HIS A 82 -20.01 -19.56 6.30
N LEU A 83 -21.26 -19.17 6.52
CA LEU A 83 -21.70 -18.45 7.72
C LEU A 83 -21.81 -19.40 8.93
N PRO A 84 -21.16 -19.13 10.07
CA PRO A 84 -21.39 -19.90 11.29
C PRO A 84 -22.82 -19.66 11.81
N GLU A 85 -23.48 -20.73 12.28
CA GLU A 85 -24.91 -20.74 12.64
C GLU A 85 -25.29 -19.85 13.84
N HIS A 86 -24.32 -19.27 14.55
CA HIS A 86 -24.54 -18.63 15.86
C HIS A 86 -23.87 -17.26 16.06
N LEU A 87 -23.20 -16.72 15.05
CA LEU A 87 -22.51 -15.43 15.16
C LEU A 87 -23.12 -14.43 14.17
N GLU A 88 -23.39 -13.21 14.64
CA GLU A 88 -23.67 -12.05 13.79
C GLU A 88 -22.38 -11.60 13.07
N ILE A 89 -21.78 -12.47 12.26
CA ILE A 89 -20.62 -12.11 11.45
C ILE A 89 -21.09 -11.19 10.34
N LYS A 90 -20.73 -9.91 10.44
CA LYS A 90 -21.08 -8.88 9.44
C LYS A 90 -20.32 -9.04 8.13
N VAL A 91 -19.09 -9.59 8.16
CA VAL A 91 -18.22 -9.76 6.98
C VAL A 91 -17.49 -11.10 7.05
N HIS A 92 -17.58 -11.91 5.99
CA HIS A 92 -16.95 -13.24 5.88
C HIS A 92 -16.44 -13.47 4.45
N GLY A 93 -15.69 -14.54 4.23
CA GLY A 93 -15.13 -14.90 2.93
C GLY A 93 -14.03 -13.94 2.46
N TYR A 94 -13.23 -13.39 3.39
CA TYR A 94 -12.12 -12.51 3.05
C TYR A 94 -10.77 -13.04 3.51
N ALA A 95 -9.74 -12.65 2.77
CA ALA A 95 -8.33 -12.77 3.14
C ALA A 95 -7.61 -11.47 2.76
N ALA A 96 -6.66 -11.03 3.56
CA ALA A 96 -5.88 -9.83 3.27
C ALA A 96 -4.47 -9.93 3.83
N LEU A 97 -3.57 -9.16 3.24
CA LEU A 97 -2.29 -8.80 3.83
C LEU A 97 -2.04 -7.30 3.71
N ARG A 98 -1.24 -6.75 4.63
CA ARG A 98 -0.75 -5.37 4.57
C ARG A 98 0.65 -5.27 5.15
N THR A 99 1.41 -4.26 4.73
CA THR A 99 2.65 -3.89 5.41
C THR A 99 2.36 -3.53 6.86
N LYS A 100 3.32 -3.79 7.75
CA LYS A 100 3.24 -3.33 9.14
C LYS A 100 3.35 -1.81 9.19
N ASP A 101 2.46 -1.20 9.95
CA ASP A 101 2.66 0.13 10.50
C ASP A 101 3.35 0.01 11.85
N ASP A 102 4.37 0.81 12.11
CA ASP A 102 4.86 0.99 13.47
C ASP A 102 3.91 1.95 14.18
N LEU A 103 2.96 1.39 14.94
CA LEU A 103 1.96 2.14 15.70
C LEU A 103 2.54 3.18 16.66
N PHE A 104 3.85 3.10 16.98
CA PHE A 104 4.56 4.00 17.88
C PHE A 104 5.56 4.92 17.17
N SER A 105 5.67 4.82 15.85
CA SER A 105 6.50 5.73 15.05
C SER A 105 5.63 6.73 14.28
N ASP A 106 6.07 7.98 14.23
CA ASP A 106 5.53 9.00 13.31
C ASP A 106 6.05 8.79 11.87
N ASP A 107 6.79 7.71 11.61
CA ASP A 107 7.35 7.37 10.30
C ASP A 107 6.25 6.88 9.34
N CYS A 108 5.50 7.83 8.80
CA CYS A 108 4.68 7.59 7.63
C CYS A 108 5.49 7.76 6.35
N LEU A 109 5.04 7.08 5.30
CA LEU A 109 5.62 7.18 3.98
C LEU A 109 5.05 8.39 3.22
N ASP A 110 5.95 9.25 2.73
CA ASP A 110 5.59 10.29 1.77
C ASP A 110 5.63 9.74 0.34
N THR A 111 4.45 9.62 -0.25
CA THR A 111 4.24 9.16 -1.63
C THR A 111 3.89 10.31 -2.58
N SER A 112 3.69 11.53 -2.07
CA SER A 112 3.31 12.70 -2.87
C SER A 112 4.26 13.01 -4.05
N PRO A 113 5.57 12.67 -4.04
CA PRO A 113 6.44 12.87 -5.20
C PRO A 113 6.15 11.92 -6.38
N PHE A 114 5.24 10.95 -6.23
CA PHE A 114 4.97 9.92 -7.24
C PHE A 114 3.50 9.89 -7.64
N ARG A 115 3.26 9.71 -8.94
CA ARG A 115 1.92 9.62 -9.51
C ARG A 115 1.25 8.25 -9.36
N TYR A 116 2.04 7.19 -9.40
CA TYR A 116 1.54 5.82 -9.51
C TYR A 116 2.05 4.92 -8.39
N LEU A 117 1.19 4.00 -7.96
CA LEU A 117 1.61 2.78 -7.30
C LEU A 117 1.86 1.73 -8.38
N LEU A 118 3.07 1.18 -8.42
CA LEU A 118 3.47 0.10 -9.32
C LEU A 118 3.54 -1.20 -8.54
N LEU A 119 2.75 -2.19 -8.95
CA LEU A 119 2.81 -3.55 -8.42
C LEU A 119 3.36 -4.50 -9.50
N ARG A 120 4.36 -5.29 -9.13
CA ARG A 120 4.86 -6.41 -9.93
C ARG A 120 4.30 -7.71 -9.35
N VAL A 121 3.33 -8.30 -10.03
CA VAL A 121 2.53 -9.42 -9.49
C VAL A 121 2.22 -10.47 -10.54
N LYS A 122 1.97 -11.70 -10.08
CA LYS A 122 1.40 -12.81 -10.86
C LYS A 122 0.26 -13.40 -10.06
N GLY A 123 -0.98 -13.09 -10.44
CA GLY A 123 -2.18 -13.59 -9.77
C GLY A 123 -2.97 -14.57 -10.62
N ASP A 124 -3.89 -15.25 -9.96
CA ASP A 124 -4.87 -16.14 -10.57
C ASP A 124 -6.08 -15.35 -11.16
N HIS A 125 -7.25 -16.00 -11.22
CA HIS A 125 -8.48 -15.40 -11.75
C HIS A 125 -9.33 -14.67 -10.68
N ARG A 126 -8.85 -14.60 -9.44
CA ARG A 126 -9.57 -13.98 -8.31
C ARG A 126 -9.52 -12.46 -8.41
N LYS A 127 -10.46 -11.79 -7.73
CA LYS A 127 -10.60 -10.32 -7.82
C LYS A 127 -10.00 -9.66 -6.58
N TYR A 128 -8.72 -9.32 -6.67
CA TYR A 128 -8.00 -8.64 -5.60
C TYR A 128 -8.26 -7.11 -5.59
N MET A 129 -8.12 -6.52 -4.41
CA MET A 129 -8.18 -5.08 -4.16
C MET A 129 -6.85 -4.63 -3.55
N VAL A 130 -6.29 -3.55 -4.04
CA VAL A 130 -5.17 -2.85 -3.39
C VAL A 130 -5.76 -1.85 -2.41
N ASN A 131 -5.24 -1.86 -1.19
CA ASN A 131 -5.70 -1.04 -0.07
C ASN A 131 -4.57 -0.14 0.41
N ILE A 132 -4.86 1.13 0.67
CA ILE A 132 -3.93 2.09 1.27
C ILE A 132 -4.60 2.72 2.48
N GLN A 133 -3.91 2.69 3.61
CA GLN A 133 -4.32 3.41 4.81
C GLN A 133 -3.38 4.58 5.04
N THR A 134 -3.93 5.74 5.39
CA THR A 134 -3.18 6.96 5.71
C THR A 134 -3.33 7.33 7.17
N ASP A 135 -2.45 8.18 7.68
CA ASP A 135 -2.61 8.82 9.00
C ASP A 135 -3.64 9.96 8.94
N GLY A 136 -4.89 9.59 8.63
CA GLY A 136 -6.04 10.48 8.57
C GLY A 136 -6.74 10.62 9.91
N ILE A 137 -7.76 11.49 9.96
CA ILE A 137 -8.57 11.70 11.17
C ILE A 137 -9.35 10.43 11.53
N ILE A 138 -9.90 9.76 10.52
CA ILE A 138 -10.71 8.55 10.69
C ILE A 138 -9.80 7.35 10.43
N GLN A 139 -9.53 6.55 11.47
CA GLN A 139 -8.58 5.44 11.39
C GLN A 139 -9.13 4.24 10.58
N THR A 140 -10.45 4.15 10.41
CA THR A 140 -11.11 3.11 9.62
C THR A 140 -11.18 3.44 8.13
N ASP A 141 -10.68 4.61 7.71
CA ASP A 141 -10.60 5.00 6.31
C ASP A 141 -9.57 4.14 5.57
N ILE A 142 -10.02 3.55 4.46
CA ILE A 142 -9.19 2.79 3.55
C ILE A 142 -9.47 3.28 2.12
N TYR A 143 -8.41 3.65 1.43
CA TYR A 143 -8.43 3.93 0.00
C TYR A 143 -8.23 2.64 -0.77
N GLN A 144 -9.19 2.29 -1.63
CA GLN A 144 -9.22 1.01 -2.33
C GLN A 144 -9.23 1.19 -3.85
N HIS A 145 -8.51 0.32 -4.55
CA HIS A 145 -8.58 0.20 -5.99
C HIS A 145 -8.53 -1.27 -6.40
N ARG A 146 -9.26 -1.65 -7.44
CA ARG A 146 -9.23 -3.04 -7.92
C ARG A 146 -7.90 -3.36 -8.59
N LEU A 147 -7.29 -4.49 -8.24
CA LEU A 147 -6.11 -4.99 -8.95
C LEU A 147 -6.56 -5.68 -10.23
N PHE A 148 -6.44 -4.98 -11.37
CA PHE A 148 -6.81 -5.53 -12.67
C PHE A 148 -5.64 -6.32 -13.27
N LEU A 149 -5.77 -7.65 -13.25
CA LEU A 149 -4.87 -8.57 -13.95
C LEU A 149 -5.48 -8.95 -15.30
N LYS A 150 -4.70 -8.82 -16.39
CA LYS A 150 -5.16 -9.11 -17.76
C LYS A 150 -4.74 -10.49 -18.23
N THR A 151 -3.66 -11.02 -17.66
CA THR A 151 -3.05 -12.30 -18.01
C THR A 151 -2.85 -13.15 -16.76
N PRO A 152 -3.91 -13.83 -16.28
CA PRO A 152 -3.82 -14.73 -15.14
C PRO A 152 -2.67 -15.73 -15.28
N ASN A 153 -2.00 -16.02 -14.16
CA ASN A 153 -0.80 -16.86 -14.05
C ASN A 153 0.43 -16.35 -14.82
N GLN A 154 0.41 -15.11 -15.32
CA GLN A 154 1.57 -14.45 -15.90
C GLN A 154 1.96 -13.22 -15.07
N TRP A 155 3.24 -12.87 -15.14
CA TRP A 155 3.75 -11.71 -14.43
C TRP A 155 3.39 -10.41 -15.14
N GLU A 156 2.71 -9.50 -14.44
CA GLU A 156 2.30 -8.19 -14.94
C GLU A 156 2.91 -7.05 -14.12
N ASN A 157 3.06 -5.88 -14.75
CA ASN A 157 3.31 -4.61 -14.08
C ASN A 157 2.00 -3.83 -14.09
N VAL A 158 1.42 -3.62 -12.91
CA VAL A 158 0.16 -2.89 -12.77
C VAL A 158 0.47 -1.52 -12.19
N LEU A 159 0.27 -0.47 -12.99
CA LEU A 159 0.36 0.91 -12.56
C LEU A 159 -1.04 1.40 -12.18
N ILE A 160 -1.19 1.88 -10.95
CA ILE A 160 -2.44 2.43 -10.43
C ILE A 160 -2.18 3.90 -10.07
N PRO A 161 -2.83 4.87 -10.72
CA PRO A 161 -2.78 6.27 -10.29
C PRO A 161 -3.32 6.38 -8.88
N PHE A 162 -2.63 7.10 -8.00
CA PHE A 162 -3.11 7.24 -6.63
C PHE A 162 -4.45 8.00 -6.51
N ASN A 163 -4.74 8.85 -7.50
CA ASN A 163 -6.03 9.55 -7.61
C ASN A 163 -7.20 8.66 -8.06
N ASP A 164 -6.94 7.42 -8.50
CA ASP A 164 -8.00 6.49 -8.89
C ASP A 164 -8.50 5.65 -7.69
N PHE A 165 -7.82 5.71 -6.54
CA PHE A 165 -8.28 5.03 -5.33
C PHE A 165 -9.56 5.68 -4.78
N THR A 166 -10.51 4.83 -4.40
CA THR A 166 -11.79 5.23 -3.83
C THR A 166 -11.76 5.06 -2.31
N LEU A 167 -12.21 6.08 -1.58
CA LEU A 167 -12.30 6.05 -0.12
C LEU A 167 -13.47 5.18 0.35
N THR A 168 -13.20 4.32 1.32
CA THR A 168 -14.16 3.46 2.00
C THR A 168 -13.96 3.52 3.51
N ASN A 169 -15.03 3.26 4.26
CA ASN A 169 -15.02 3.17 5.72
C ASN A 169 -15.77 1.91 6.17
N ASP A 170 -15.13 1.06 6.97
CA ASP A 170 -15.69 -0.22 7.42
C ASP A 170 -16.30 -1.06 6.27
N GLY A 171 -15.66 -1.01 5.10
CA GLY A 171 -16.09 -1.74 3.88
C GLY A 171 -17.24 -1.08 3.11
N ASN A 172 -17.70 0.11 3.52
CA ASN A 172 -18.72 0.88 2.82
C ASN A 172 -18.08 2.01 2.01
N LEU A 173 -18.66 2.32 0.85
CA LEU A 173 -18.23 3.46 0.05
C LEU A 173 -18.52 4.77 0.79
N GLU A 174 -17.50 5.61 0.97
CA GLU A 174 -17.70 6.91 1.59
C GLU A 174 -18.37 7.88 0.62
N PRO A 175 -19.53 8.48 0.95
CA PRO A 175 -20.19 9.43 0.05
C PRO A 175 -19.33 10.67 -0.22
N ASN A 176 -18.57 11.10 0.80
CA ASN A 176 -17.71 12.27 0.74
C ASN A 176 -16.27 11.85 0.44
N GLN A 177 -15.96 11.70 -0.84
CA GLN A 177 -14.62 11.31 -1.31
C GLN A 177 -13.60 12.41 -1.02
N THR A 178 -12.81 12.20 0.04
CA THR A 178 -11.67 13.05 0.37
C THR A 178 -10.43 12.55 -0.36
N ARG A 179 -9.51 13.45 -0.71
CA ARG A 179 -8.23 13.05 -1.31
C ARG A 179 -7.37 12.30 -0.28
N MET A 180 -6.67 11.28 -0.76
CA MET A 180 -5.69 10.53 0.02
C MET A 180 -4.62 11.47 0.59
N PHE A 181 -4.28 11.30 1.87
CA PHE A 181 -3.18 12.05 2.48
C PHE A 181 -1.83 11.39 2.11
N ARG A 182 -1.33 11.74 0.93
CA ARG A 182 -0.18 11.11 0.25
C ARG A 182 1.13 11.21 1.02
N GLU A 183 1.28 12.26 1.81
CA GLU A 183 2.45 12.56 2.64
C GLU A 183 2.53 11.68 3.89
N LYS A 184 1.42 11.01 4.22
CA LYS A 184 1.33 10.18 5.42
C LYS A 184 0.67 8.82 5.16
N VAL A 185 1.20 8.07 4.20
CA VAL A 185 0.78 6.68 3.99
C VAL A 185 1.33 5.80 5.13
N LYS A 186 0.42 5.10 5.82
CA LYS A 186 0.75 4.17 6.91
C LYS A 186 0.99 2.76 6.40
N THR A 187 0.04 2.25 5.61
CA THR A 187 0.14 0.88 5.10
C THR A 187 -0.32 0.76 3.65
N VAL A 188 0.28 -0.22 2.96
CA VAL A 188 -0.19 -0.71 1.67
C VAL A 188 -0.50 -2.19 1.83
N GLY A 189 -1.62 -2.63 1.29
CA GLY A 189 -2.07 -4.01 1.40
C GLY A 189 -2.84 -4.48 0.19
N ILE A 190 -3.11 -5.78 0.17
CA ILE A 190 -3.92 -6.44 -0.83
C ILE A 190 -4.98 -7.27 -0.11
N GLY A 191 -6.24 -7.12 -0.52
CA GLY A 191 -7.36 -7.88 0.00
C GLY A 191 -8.07 -8.68 -1.08
N LEU A 192 -8.70 -9.76 -0.66
CA LEU A 192 -9.58 -10.59 -1.47
C LEU A 192 -10.92 -10.70 -0.74
N ILE A 193 -11.97 -10.16 -1.34
CA ILE A 193 -13.36 -10.21 -0.82
C ILE A 193 -14.34 -10.33 -2.01
N ASP A 194 -14.06 -11.25 -2.91
CA ASP A 194 -14.79 -11.39 -4.18
C ASP A 194 -16.04 -12.26 -4.10
N ARG A 195 -16.40 -12.70 -2.88
CA ARG A 195 -17.52 -13.61 -2.57
C ARG A 195 -17.43 -14.95 -3.31
N GLN A 196 -16.24 -15.35 -3.76
CA GLN A 196 -16.02 -16.66 -4.33
C GLN A 196 -15.38 -17.57 -3.27
N GLU A 197 -15.93 -18.76 -3.10
CA GLU A 197 -15.31 -19.79 -2.28
C GLU A 197 -14.25 -20.51 -3.11
N GLY A 198 -13.10 -20.80 -2.51
CA GLY A 198 -12.04 -21.53 -3.18
C GLY A 198 -10.64 -21.01 -2.89
N GLU A 199 -9.68 -21.69 -3.49
CA GLU A 199 -8.27 -21.34 -3.42
C GLU A 199 -7.98 -20.00 -4.09
N PHE A 200 -6.93 -19.33 -3.60
CA PHE A 200 -6.40 -18.14 -4.23
C PHE A 200 -4.87 -18.13 -4.17
N ASN A 201 -4.24 -17.53 -5.17
CA ASN A 201 -2.79 -17.42 -5.30
C ASN A 201 -2.42 -16.10 -5.98
N LEU A 202 -1.75 -15.23 -5.23
CA LEU A 202 -1.16 -13.99 -5.72
C LEU A 202 0.32 -13.93 -5.34
N GLU A 203 1.19 -14.07 -6.32
CA GLU A 203 2.63 -13.93 -6.14
C GLU A 203 3.04 -12.47 -6.35
N ILE A 204 3.80 -11.92 -5.41
CA ILE A 204 4.18 -10.50 -5.34
C ILE A 204 5.71 -10.43 -5.38
N GLU A 205 6.27 -9.72 -6.34
CA GLU A 205 7.72 -9.44 -6.38
C GLU A 205 8.02 -8.13 -5.65
N SER A 206 7.32 -7.06 -6.02
CA SER A 206 7.53 -5.73 -5.43
C SER A 206 6.31 -4.83 -5.53
N ILE A 207 6.28 -3.84 -4.63
CA ILE A 207 5.38 -2.69 -4.68
C ILE A 207 6.25 -1.43 -4.57
N LYS A 208 6.05 -0.50 -5.50
CA LYS A 208 6.85 0.72 -5.63
C LYS A 208 5.95 1.94 -5.83
N CYS A 209 6.42 3.10 -5.43
CA CYS A 209 5.94 4.36 -5.98
C CYS A 209 6.68 4.64 -7.29
N PHE A 210 5.99 5.22 -8.27
CA PHE A 210 6.50 5.35 -9.63
C PHE A 210 6.03 6.63 -10.32
N ASN A 211 6.93 7.19 -11.13
CA ASN A 211 6.69 8.23 -12.11
C ASN A 211 7.09 7.71 -13.50
N THR A 212 6.24 8.00 -14.48
CA THR A 212 6.62 7.96 -15.89
C THR A 212 7.54 9.14 -16.21
N GLU A 213 8.19 9.11 -17.39
CA GLU A 213 8.99 10.23 -17.91
C GLU A 213 8.18 11.54 -18.07
N TYR A 214 6.85 11.46 -18.01
CA TYR A 214 5.90 12.57 -18.19
C TYR A 214 5.15 12.94 -16.91
N SER A 215 5.56 12.43 -15.75
CA SER A 215 4.87 12.68 -14.48
C SER A 215 5.85 13.03 -13.37
N ASP A 216 5.49 14.01 -12.55
CA ASP A 216 6.17 14.38 -11.33
C ASP A 216 5.12 14.55 -10.23
N GLY A 217 4.90 13.50 -9.44
CA GLY A 217 3.77 13.45 -8.51
C GLY A 217 2.43 13.66 -9.24
N ASP A 218 1.60 14.57 -8.74
CA ASP A 218 0.32 14.88 -9.37
C ASP A 218 0.44 15.80 -10.60
N VAL A 219 1.61 16.32 -10.95
CA VAL A 219 1.80 17.24 -12.09
C VAL A 219 2.42 16.58 -13.32
N ASP A 220 2.01 17.04 -14.50
CA ASP A 220 2.59 16.56 -15.76
C ASP A 220 3.96 17.18 -15.98
N LYS A 221 4.96 16.33 -16.27
CA LYS A 221 6.29 16.76 -16.66
C LYS A 221 6.30 16.95 -18.18
N LEU A 222 6.55 18.19 -18.62
CA LEU A 222 6.75 18.47 -20.04
C LEU A 222 8.05 17.80 -20.53
N PRO A 223 8.08 17.23 -21.75
CA PRO A 223 9.30 16.69 -22.31
C PRO A 223 10.36 17.78 -22.45
N GLU A 224 11.62 17.46 -22.14
CA GLU A 224 12.73 18.42 -22.09
C GLU A 224 13.22 18.93 -23.47
N THR A 225 12.45 18.73 -24.56
CA THR A 225 12.83 19.19 -25.91
C THR A 225 11.83 20.22 -26.46
N PRO A 226 12.30 21.35 -27.03
CA PRO A 226 11.39 22.39 -27.51
C PRO A 226 10.64 21.91 -28.75
N ILE A 227 9.36 22.30 -28.85
CA ILE A 227 8.64 22.30 -30.12
C ILE A 227 9.47 23.15 -31.09
N THR A 228 10.13 22.50 -32.04
CA THR A 228 10.76 23.21 -33.15
C THR A 228 9.62 23.61 -34.07
N ILE A 229 9.23 24.89 -34.00
CA ILE A 229 8.24 25.52 -34.89
C ILE A 229 8.90 25.77 -36.25
#